data_AF-A0A7V9SLH2-F1
#
_entry.id   AF-A0A7V9SLH2-F1
#
_cell.length_a   1.000
_cell.length_b   1.000
_cell.length_c   1.000
_cell.angle_alpha   90.00
_cell.angle_beta   90.00
_cell.angle_gamma   90.00
#
_symmetry.space_group_name_H-M   'P 1'
#
loop_
_entity.id
_entity.type
_entity.pdbx_description
1 polymer ?
#
loop_
_entity_poly.entity_id
_entity_poly.type
_entity_poly.pdbx_seq_one_letter_code
_entity_poly.pdbx_strand_id
1 'polypeptide(L)'
;MPRNVKQASELRAKNYDVDKLQAFETERDNNRQKLLAEYRAKLVNGAVLELPILKMSMQMNPGTLVPLESLGTVYPDIRIVDAWGILTVTKGALIKPDFSKIYVSAPSNSSISLIQGDGWMLELNVDWRITNGKRKGDYILKKSQ
;
A
#
# COMPACT_ATOMS: atom_id res chain seq x y z
N MET A 1 14.82 46.19 -42.12
CA MET A 1 14.83 45.90 -40.67
C MET A 1 13.74 44.87 -40.36
N PRO A 2 14.03 43.66 -39.85
CA PRO A 2 13.00 42.84 -39.21
C PRO A 2 13.36 42.59 -37.73
N ARG A 3 12.66 43.28 -36.82
CA ARG A 3 12.85 43.19 -35.36
C ARG A 3 11.82 42.30 -34.64
N ASN A 4 10.98 41.54 -35.35
CA ASN A 4 9.78 40.92 -34.75
C ASN A 4 9.72 39.39 -34.72
N VAL A 5 10.74 38.67 -35.22
CA VAL A 5 10.66 37.19 -35.31
C VAL A 5 11.15 36.48 -34.05
N LYS A 6 12.14 37.04 -33.33
CA LYS A 6 12.70 36.43 -32.11
C LYS A 6 11.75 36.46 -30.92
N GLN A 7 11.00 37.54 -30.73
CA GLN A 7 10.04 37.64 -29.61
C GLN A 7 8.87 36.66 -29.76
N ALA A 8 8.40 36.43 -31.00
CA ALA A 8 7.31 35.51 -31.28
C ALA A 8 7.71 34.03 -31.10
N SER A 9 8.99 33.68 -31.31
CA SER A 9 9.48 32.31 -31.05
C SER A 9 9.65 32.02 -29.56
N GLU A 10 10.13 32.98 -28.77
CA GLU A 10 10.36 32.82 -27.33
C GLU A 10 9.04 32.72 -26.53
N LEU A 11 8.02 33.47 -26.94
CA LEU A 11 6.68 33.39 -26.35
C LEU A 11 5.99 32.04 -26.61
N ARG A 12 6.13 31.49 -27.83
CA ARG A 12 5.57 30.18 -28.17
C ARG A 12 6.29 29.03 -27.47
N ALA A 13 7.61 29.11 -27.34
CA ALA A 13 8.41 28.13 -26.61
C ALA A 13 8.01 28.08 -25.13
N LYS A 14 7.87 29.24 -24.48
CA LYS A 14 7.41 29.33 -23.08
C LYS A 14 6.02 28.73 -22.86
N ASN A 15 5.05 29.05 -23.73
CA ASN A 15 3.69 28.53 -23.58
C ASN A 15 3.65 27.00 -23.77
N TYR A 16 4.41 26.48 -24.74
CA TYR A 16 4.47 25.04 -24.99
C TYR A 16 5.14 24.27 -23.84
N ASP A 17 6.17 24.84 -23.21
CA ASP A 17 6.81 24.24 -22.02
C ASP A 17 5.89 24.26 -20.80
N VAL A 18 5.07 25.31 -20.63
CA VAL A 18 4.07 25.41 -19.55
C VAL A 18 2.94 24.40 -19.75
N ASP A 19 2.40 24.28 -20.96
CA ASP A 19 1.31 23.34 -21.26
C ASP A 19 1.75 21.88 -21.06
N LYS A 20 2.99 21.55 -21.44
CA LYS A 20 3.59 20.22 -21.21
C LYS A 20 3.79 19.93 -19.73
N LEU A 21 4.26 20.91 -18.95
CA LEU A 21 4.45 20.76 -17.52
C LEU A 21 3.11 20.52 -16.82
N GLN A 22 2.09 21.29 -17.17
CA GLN A 22 0.75 21.16 -16.59
C GLN A 22 0.10 19.81 -16.92
N ALA A 23 0.27 19.32 -18.15
CA ALA A 23 -0.20 17.99 -18.54
C ALA A 23 0.49 16.86 -17.75
N PHE A 24 1.81 16.97 -17.55
CA PHE A 24 2.59 16.01 -16.77
C PHE A 24 2.23 16.00 -15.28
N GLU A 25 2.05 17.19 -14.68
CA GLU A 25 1.59 17.33 -13.29
C GLU A 25 0.19 16.72 -13.10
N THR A 26 -0.72 17.00 -14.05
CA THR A 26 -2.08 16.46 -14.03
C THR A 26 -2.10 14.93 -14.15
N GLU A 27 -1.29 14.36 -15.05
CA GLU A 27 -1.20 12.91 -15.21
C GLU A 27 -0.63 12.24 -13.95
N ARG A 28 0.41 12.83 -13.36
CA ARG A 28 1.00 12.34 -12.11
C ARG A 28 -0.01 12.35 -10.96
N ASP A 29 -0.77 13.44 -10.81
CA ASP A 29 -1.79 13.54 -9.78
C ASP A 29 -2.94 12.55 -9.99
N ASN A 30 -3.39 12.37 -11.22
CA ASN A 30 -4.41 11.38 -11.56
C ASN A 30 -3.94 9.95 -11.24
N ASN A 31 -2.71 9.61 -11.59
CA ASN A 31 -2.12 8.30 -11.28
C ASN A 31 -1.98 8.08 -9.77
N ARG A 32 -1.58 9.12 -9.03
CA ARG A 32 -1.51 9.08 -7.56
C ARG A 32 -2.89 8.84 -6.94
N GLN A 33 -3.92 9.54 -7.42
CA GLN A 33 -5.29 9.38 -6.91
C GLN A 33 -5.84 7.97 -7.18
N LYS A 34 -5.61 7.42 -8.38
CA LYS A 34 -6.00 6.04 -8.72
C LYS A 34 -5.32 5.04 -7.79
N LEU A 35 -4.01 5.16 -7.60
CA LEU A 35 -3.25 4.29 -6.71
C LEU A 35 -3.77 4.33 -5.25
N LEU A 36 -4.06 5.52 -4.72
CA LEU A 36 -4.62 5.66 -3.38
C LEU A 36 -6.01 5.03 -3.28
N ALA A 37 -6.87 5.20 -4.30
CA ALA A 37 -8.19 4.60 -4.34
C ALA A 37 -8.11 3.06 -4.38
N GLU A 38 -7.19 2.50 -5.16
CA GLU A 38 -6.92 1.06 -5.23
C GLU A 38 -6.50 0.49 -3.87
N TYR A 39 -5.53 1.14 -3.20
CA TYR A 39 -5.12 0.71 -1.87
C TYR A 39 -6.23 0.83 -0.84
N ARG A 40 -7.04 1.90 -0.88
CA ARG A 40 -8.18 2.06 0.03
C ARG A 40 -9.23 0.98 -0.20
N ALA A 41 -9.52 0.65 -1.47
CA ALA A 41 -10.43 -0.43 -1.81
C ALA A 41 -9.94 -1.79 -1.27
N LYS A 42 -8.66 -2.09 -1.44
CA LYS A 42 -8.07 -3.39 -1.07
C LYS A 42 -7.80 -3.57 0.43
N LEU A 43 -7.33 -2.52 1.11
CA LEU A 43 -6.77 -2.61 2.46
C LEU A 43 -7.64 -1.98 3.55
N VAL A 44 -8.77 -1.37 3.17
CA VAL A 44 -9.66 -0.66 4.10
C VAL A 44 -11.12 -1.01 3.85
N ASN A 45 -11.61 -0.76 2.63
CA ASN A 45 -13.04 -0.91 2.32
C ASN A 45 -13.42 -2.38 2.10
N GLY A 46 -12.56 -3.15 1.44
CA GLY A 46 -12.71 -4.58 1.24
C GLY A 46 -12.48 -5.39 2.51
N ALA A 47 -12.69 -6.70 2.39
CA ALA A 47 -12.37 -7.68 3.41
C ALA A 47 -10.85 -7.75 3.65
N VAL A 48 -10.44 -7.72 4.90
CA VAL A 48 -9.02 -7.67 5.29
C VAL A 48 -8.64 -8.74 6.30
N LEU A 49 -7.36 -9.10 6.34
CA LEU A 49 -6.73 -9.73 7.49
C LEU A 49 -5.99 -8.68 8.32
N GLU A 50 -6.34 -8.58 9.60
CA GLU A 50 -5.66 -7.75 10.59
C GLU A 50 -4.65 -8.59 11.39
N LEU A 51 -3.40 -8.12 11.44
CA LEU A 51 -2.32 -8.71 12.25
C LEU A 51 -1.87 -7.72 13.33
N PRO A 52 -1.74 -8.14 14.60
CA PRO A 52 -1.15 -7.30 15.63
C PRO A 52 0.38 -7.22 15.43
N ILE A 53 0.96 -6.05 15.72
CA ILE A 53 2.41 -5.90 15.82
C ILE A 53 2.82 -6.12 17.28
N LEU A 54 3.75 -7.03 17.55
CA LEU A 54 4.22 -7.33 18.91
C LEU A 54 5.74 -7.19 19.06
N LYS A 55 6.51 -7.81 18.15
CA LYS A 55 7.97 -7.83 18.14
C LYS A 55 8.46 -7.74 16.69
N MET A 56 8.19 -6.60 16.07
CA MET A 56 8.44 -6.39 14.65
C MET A 56 9.93 -6.30 14.30
N SER A 57 10.33 -7.05 13.28
CA SER A 57 11.49 -6.79 12.44
C SER A 57 11.02 -6.76 10.98
N MET A 58 11.43 -5.75 10.22
CA MET A 58 10.92 -5.54 8.85
C MET A 58 12.04 -5.26 7.85
N GLN A 59 11.87 -5.75 6.63
CA GLN A 59 12.67 -5.44 5.46
C GLN A 59 11.76 -4.90 4.36
N MET A 60 12.09 -3.72 3.84
CA MET A 60 11.26 -3.00 2.87
C MET A 60 12.10 -2.02 2.05
N ASN A 61 11.51 -1.45 1.00
CA ASN A 61 12.10 -0.35 0.24
C ASN A 61 11.55 1.01 0.72
N PRO A 62 12.35 1.90 1.31
CA PRO A 62 11.87 3.18 1.86
C PRO A 62 11.36 4.14 0.78
N GLY A 63 11.83 4.01 -0.46
CA GLY A 63 11.47 4.91 -1.56
C GLY A 63 10.09 4.65 -2.18
N THR A 64 9.39 3.58 -1.77
CA THR A 64 8.10 3.16 -2.38
C THR A 64 6.91 3.36 -1.46
N LEU A 65 7.10 3.95 -0.27
CA LEU A 65 6.03 4.16 0.70
C LEU A 65 4.94 5.08 0.18
N VAL A 66 3.69 4.72 0.46
CA VAL A 66 2.52 5.51 0.05
C VAL A 66 1.70 5.85 1.29
N PRO A 67 1.77 7.10 1.79
CA PRO A 67 0.91 7.56 2.87
C PRO A 67 -0.57 7.49 2.46
N LEU A 68 -1.42 6.92 3.31
CA LEU A 68 -2.85 6.79 3.10
C LEU A 68 -3.60 7.60 4.18
N GLU A 69 -3.43 8.92 4.12
CA GLU A 69 -4.07 9.88 5.04
C GLU A 69 -3.80 9.53 6.52
N SER A 70 -4.83 9.62 7.37
CA SER A 70 -4.79 9.26 8.79
C SER A 70 -4.86 7.75 9.03
N LEU A 71 -5.03 6.92 7.99
CA LEU A 71 -5.19 5.47 8.13
C LEU A 71 -3.86 4.77 8.37
N GLY A 72 -2.76 5.35 7.86
CA GLY A 72 -1.43 4.80 7.98
C GLY A 72 -0.61 4.93 6.70
N THR A 73 0.37 4.06 6.57
CA THR A 73 1.27 4.02 5.42
C THR A 73 1.16 2.66 4.75
N VAL A 74 1.00 2.68 3.43
CA VAL A 74 1.06 1.47 2.61
C VAL A 74 2.51 1.18 2.25
N TYR A 75 2.89 -0.07 2.48
CA TYR A 75 4.15 -0.68 2.12
C TYR A 75 3.87 -1.61 0.93
N PRO A 76 4.20 -1.22 -0.32
CA PRO A 76 3.90 -2.05 -1.49
C PRO A 76 4.55 -3.43 -1.40
N ASP A 77 5.83 -3.44 -1.03
CA ASP A 77 6.64 -4.64 -0.85
C ASP A 77 7.27 -4.62 0.54
N ILE A 78 7.02 -5.65 1.32
CA ILE A 78 7.53 -5.74 2.69
C ILE A 78 7.62 -7.19 3.16
N ARG A 79 8.68 -7.50 3.90
CA ARG A 79 8.81 -8.71 4.70
C ARG A 79 8.84 -8.35 6.17
N ILE A 80 7.96 -8.94 6.97
CA ILE A 80 7.84 -8.72 8.42
C ILE A 80 8.06 -10.05 9.12
N VAL A 81 8.92 -10.05 10.13
CA VAL A 81 9.05 -11.12 11.11
C VAL A 81 8.52 -10.58 12.43
N ASP A 82 7.60 -11.32 13.04
CA ASP A 82 7.00 -10.99 14.34
C ASP A 82 6.77 -12.29 15.15
N ALA A 83 6.24 -12.17 16.37
CA ALA A 83 5.93 -13.29 17.25
C ALA A 83 4.93 -14.29 16.65
N TRP A 84 4.08 -13.86 15.72
CA TRP A 84 3.11 -14.72 15.04
C TRP A 84 3.68 -15.46 13.82
N GLY A 85 4.86 -15.07 13.34
CA GLY A 85 5.50 -15.70 12.19
C GLY A 85 6.05 -14.69 11.19
N ILE A 86 5.93 -14.99 9.91
CA ILE A 86 6.56 -14.23 8.82
C ILE A 86 5.53 -13.85 7.77
N LEU A 87 5.37 -12.56 7.52
CA LEU A 87 4.53 -12.02 6.45
C LEU A 87 5.43 -11.52 5.33
N THR A 88 5.20 -11.99 4.11
CA THR A 88 5.84 -11.49 2.89
C THR A 88 4.78 -10.93 1.97
N VAL A 89 4.93 -9.67 1.53
CA VAL A 89 3.94 -8.92 0.76
C VAL A 89 4.59 -8.33 -0.48
N THR A 90 3.86 -8.38 -1.60
CA THR A 90 4.24 -7.82 -2.92
C THR A 90 3.12 -7.00 -3.57
N LYS A 91 1.95 -6.88 -2.93
CA LYS A 91 0.81 -6.08 -3.43
C LYS A 91 0.15 -5.24 -2.34
N GLY A 92 0.97 -4.67 -1.47
CA GLY A 92 0.55 -3.69 -0.47
C GLY A 92 0.12 -4.28 0.88
N ALA A 93 0.72 -3.76 1.94
CA ALA A 93 0.24 -3.87 3.32
C ALA A 93 0.05 -2.48 3.92
N LEU A 94 -1.03 -2.26 4.66
CA LEU A 94 -1.25 -1.01 5.39
C LEU A 94 -0.78 -1.17 6.84
N ILE A 95 0.15 -0.33 7.29
CA ILE A 95 0.56 -0.28 8.70
C ILE A 95 -0.02 0.99 9.32
N LYS A 96 -0.69 0.84 10.48
CA LYS A 96 -1.25 2.00 11.20
C LYS A 96 -0.15 2.97 11.65
N PRO A 97 -0.45 4.27 11.81
CA PRO A 97 0.52 5.27 12.28
C PRO A 97 1.10 4.95 13.67
N ASP A 98 0.33 4.27 14.51
CA ASP A 98 0.71 3.85 15.87
C ASP A 98 1.52 2.55 15.90
N PHE A 99 1.82 1.96 14.72
CA PHE A 99 2.48 0.66 14.58
C PHE A 99 1.85 -0.45 15.42
N SER A 100 0.54 -0.37 15.68
CA SER A 100 -0.18 -1.40 16.45
C SER A 100 -0.64 -2.57 15.59
N LYS A 101 -0.89 -2.33 14.30
CA LYS A 101 -1.57 -3.27 13.41
C LYS A 101 -1.08 -3.16 11.96
N ILE A 102 -1.10 -4.30 11.29
CA ILE A 102 -0.91 -4.46 9.85
C ILE A 102 -2.23 -4.95 9.26
N TYR A 103 -2.59 -4.44 8.08
CA TYR A 103 -3.70 -4.95 7.28
C TYR A 103 -3.21 -5.39 5.91
N VAL A 104 -3.66 -6.57 5.49
CA VAL A 104 -3.55 -7.08 4.13
C VAL A 104 -4.94 -7.49 3.63
N SER A 105 -5.11 -7.65 2.32
CA SER A 105 -6.36 -8.21 1.77
C SER A 105 -6.71 -9.55 2.40
N ALA A 106 -8.00 -9.89 2.49
CA ALA A 106 -8.43 -11.17 3.05
C ALA A 106 -7.76 -12.38 2.37
N PRO A 107 -7.52 -13.48 3.11
CA PRO A 107 -6.94 -14.70 2.57
C PRO A 107 -7.84 -15.30 1.48
N SER A 108 -7.23 -15.79 0.41
CA SER A 108 -7.88 -16.58 -0.64
C SER A 108 -7.69 -18.08 -0.43
N ASN A 109 -6.63 -18.47 0.28
CA ASN A 109 -6.33 -19.84 0.65
C ASN A 109 -5.73 -19.86 2.07
N SER A 110 -6.17 -20.81 2.89
CA SER A 110 -5.68 -20.97 4.25
C SER A 110 -5.42 -22.45 4.55
N SER A 111 -4.14 -22.80 4.67
CA SER A 111 -3.68 -24.02 5.36
C SER A 111 -3.35 -23.67 6.82
N ILE A 112 -3.12 -24.70 7.65
CA ILE A 112 -2.86 -24.54 9.09
C ILE A 112 -1.66 -23.61 9.36
N SER A 113 -0.56 -23.78 8.65
CA SER A 113 0.70 -23.04 8.86
C SER A 113 1.05 -22.05 7.75
N LEU A 114 0.34 -22.09 6.62
CA LEU A 114 0.60 -21.23 5.48
C LEU A 114 -0.70 -20.63 4.98
N ILE A 115 -0.80 -19.30 5.08
CA ILE A 115 -1.99 -18.55 4.69
C ILE A 115 -1.59 -17.60 3.58
N GLN A 116 -2.40 -17.52 2.53
CA GLN A 116 -2.10 -16.74 1.34
C GLN A 116 -3.30 -15.89 0.94
N GLY A 117 -3.00 -14.74 0.35
CA GLY A 117 -3.99 -13.89 -0.31
C GLY A 117 -3.38 -13.21 -1.52
N ASP A 118 -4.06 -12.20 -2.05
CA ASP A 118 -3.61 -11.52 -3.26
C ASP A 118 -2.31 -10.73 -3.02
N GLY A 119 -1.19 -11.32 -3.43
CA GLY A 119 0.14 -10.73 -3.33
C GLY A 119 0.69 -10.70 -1.91
N TRP A 120 0.34 -11.68 -1.09
CA TRP A 120 0.99 -11.88 0.20
C TRP A 120 0.92 -13.34 0.66
N MET A 121 1.86 -13.69 1.54
CA MET A 121 1.97 -14.99 2.18
C MET A 121 2.33 -14.80 3.65
N LEU A 122 1.68 -15.58 4.51
CA LEU A 122 1.87 -15.60 5.95
C LEU A 122 2.24 -17.01 6.39
N GLU A 123 3.50 -17.18 6.79
CA GLU A 123 4.00 -18.37 7.46
C GLU A 123 3.73 -18.21 8.96
N LEU A 124 2.94 -19.12 9.51
CA LEU A 124 2.38 -19.01 10.85
C LEU A 124 3.14 -19.87 11.86
N ASN A 125 3.44 -19.31 13.02
CA ASN A 125 3.88 -20.10 14.17
C ASN A 125 2.71 -20.94 14.72
N VAL A 126 3.01 -22.10 15.31
CA VAL A 126 2.02 -23.10 15.75
C VAL A 126 0.98 -22.54 16.73
N ASP A 127 1.37 -21.60 17.59
CA ASP A 127 0.50 -21.00 18.61
C ASP A 127 -0.38 -19.87 18.06
N TRP A 128 -0.58 -19.77 16.76
CA TRP A 128 -1.33 -18.70 16.13
C TRP A 128 -2.37 -19.24 15.16
N ARG A 129 -3.41 -18.45 14.93
CA ARG A 129 -4.49 -18.78 13.97
C ARG A 129 -5.25 -17.55 13.53
N ILE A 130 -5.80 -17.60 12.32
CA ILE A 130 -6.78 -16.61 11.87
C ILE A 130 -8.18 -16.98 12.37
N THR A 131 -8.97 -15.97 12.71
CA THR A 131 -10.37 -16.09 13.12
C THR A 131 -11.20 -15.00 12.44
N ASN A 132 -12.52 -15.12 12.45
CA ASN A 132 -13.40 -14.09 11.87
C ASN A 132 -13.21 -12.75 12.59
N GLY A 133 -13.14 -11.68 11.80
CA GLY A 133 -13.07 -10.30 12.25
C GLY A 133 -14.44 -9.68 12.50
N LYS A 134 -14.45 -8.36 12.64
CA LYS A 134 -15.67 -7.61 12.98
C LYS A 134 -16.65 -7.51 11.82
N ARG A 135 -16.16 -7.26 10.60
CA ARG A 135 -16.99 -7.21 9.40
C ARG A 135 -17.02 -8.59 8.74
N LYS A 136 -18.10 -8.88 8.02
CA LYS A 136 -18.22 -10.12 7.25
C LYS A 136 -17.06 -10.22 6.25
N GLY A 137 -16.33 -11.33 6.32
CA GLY A 137 -15.17 -11.58 5.47
C GLY A 137 -13.86 -11.01 6.00
N ASP A 138 -13.87 -10.17 7.04
CA ASP A 138 -12.63 -9.80 7.71
C ASP A 138 -12.11 -10.98 8.53
N TYR A 139 -10.80 -10.98 8.73
CA TYR A 139 -10.08 -11.93 9.56
C TYR A 139 -9.18 -11.18 10.53
N ILE A 140 -8.95 -11.79 11.69
CA ILE A 140 -8.01 -11.29 12.70
C ILE A 140 -7.09 -12.42 13.12
N LEU A 141 -5.81 -12.10 13.25
CA LEU A 141 -4.80 -13.02 13.74
C LEU A 141 -4.79 -13.02 15.28
N LYS A 142 -4.88 -14.21 15.87
CA LYS A 142 -4.89 -14.41 17.32
C LYS A 142 -3.99 -15.55 17.74
N LYS A 143 -3.48 -15.47 18.96
CA LYS A 143 -2.82 -16.60 19.60
C LYS A 143 -3.85 -17.72 19.81
N SER A 144 -3.51 -18.94 19.40
CA SER A 144 -4.20 -20.17 19.77
C SER A 144 -4.08 -20.30 21.29
N GLN A 145 -5.21 -20.31 21.98
CA GLN A 145 -5.27 -20.50 23.44
C GLN A 145 -4.87 -21.92 23.81
#